data_AF-A0A9X1T9D4-F1
#
_entry.id   AF-A0A9X1T9D4-F1
#
_cell.length_a   1.000
_cell.length_b   1.000
_cell.length_c   1.000
_cell.angle_alpha   90.00
_cell.angle_beta   90.00
_cell.angle_gamma   90.00
#
_symmetry.space_group_name_H-M   'P 1'
#
loop_
_entity.id
_entity.type
_entity.pdbx_description
1 polymer ?
#
loop_
_entity_poly.entity_id
_entity_poly.type
_entity_poly.pdbx_seq_one_letter_code
_entity_poly.pdbx_strand_id
1 'polypeptide(L)'
;MEKVVVRHYVNRGGQLPVKPVIIENFDTDTDVLIIDEPELSRKDLIFEQESSDTLIRLADSFMILAELKNVNAIDLDPVPFLKRFYKALQENELEELLSFLADNVIWEMGGPQDIMPWAGKWEGRAGLTRFFELQKEGIAFEKLILTRFVAQGNTVAIVLEGSGETKSGVPFSGGVVHWVTVRNGKIAHLQCYRDTFPIIEALHGGRPFTVSANAAGSQHYVNEPLAAVRTADSIVFDEAVLDNVAATVKSARAMYAALQGLKAEEVRKAFASNVVWHMFGPPDIIAWSGERIGPIAAVESAKQIIETMHFEHFKAVRMIYQDNVAAVLINEPGVSKATGLTFHTSVVHIVVVNEDGKVASIHNYVNTASIAEAFLGGRPYTVN
;
A
#
# COMPACT_ATOMS: atom_id res chain seq x y z
N MET A 1 22.30 -7.47 0.60
CA MET A 1 22.65 -6.52 1.68
C MET A 1 21.82 -5.28 1.47
N GLU A 2 20.97 -4.93 2.42
CA GLU A 2 20.24 -3.66 2.39
C GLU A 2 21.24 -2.50 2.46
N LYS A 3 21.08 -1.49 1.59
CA LYS A 3 21.89 -0.28 1.65
C LYS A 3 21.54 0.48 2.94
N VAL A 4 22.56 0.86 3.71
CA VAL A 4 22.37 1.64 4.94
C VAL A 4 21.93 3.06 4.56
N VAL A 5 20.83 3.53 5.15
CA VAL A 5 20.36 4.92 5.00
C VAL A 5 21.45 5.87 5.47
N VAL A 6 21.86 6.80 4.60
CA VAL A 6 22.82 7.86 4.95
C VAL A 6 22.06 9.15 5.27
N ARG A 7 22.44 9.80 6.37
CA ARG A 7 21.93 11.13 6.76
C ARG A 7 22.94 12.18 6.34
N HIS A 8 22.49 13.16 5.56
CA HIS A 8 23.29 14.29 5.10
C HIS A 8 22.79 15.55 5.81
N TYR A 9 23.67 16.30 6.46
CA TYR A 9 23.27 17.43 7.30
C TYR A 9 23.59 18.76 6.63
N VAL A 10 22.60 19.64 6.59
CA VAL A 10 22.72 21.05 6.24
C VAL A 10 22.47 21.84 7.50
N ASN A 11 23.54 22.48 8.01
CA ASN A 11 23.58 23.14 9.31
C ASN A 11 23.43 22.17 10.50
N ARG A 12 24.21 22.41 11.56
CA ARG A 12 24.14 21.69 12.85
C ARG A 12 24.41 22.64 14.05
N GLY A 13 24.42 23.94 13.78
CA GLY A 13 24.94 24.98 14.68
C GLY A 13 24.07 26.24 14.75
N GLY A 14 22.85 26.21 14.21
CA GLY A 14 21.85 27.27 14.34
C GLY A 14 22.04 28.48 13.40
N GLN A 15 22.87 28.36 12.36
CA GLN A 15 22.92 29.35 11.27
C GLN A 15 23.06 28.67 9.91
N LEU A 16 22.18 29.06 8.98
CA LEU A 16 22.24 28.65 7.58
C LEU A 16 23.66 28.83 6.98
N PRO A 17 24.09 27.90 6.10
CA PRO A 17 25.46 27.88 5.65
C PRO A 17 25.75 29.06 4.69
N VAL A 18 26.88 29.74 4.89
CA VAL A 18 27.32 30.86 4.02
C VAL A 18 27.71 30.39 2.62
N LYS A 19 28.07 29.10 2.48
CA LYS A 19 28.34 28.41 1.22
C LYS A 19 27.51 27.14 1.15
N PRO A 20 27.12 26.65 -0.04
CA PRO A 20 26.38 25.41 -0.16
C PRO A 20 27.09 24.24 0.52
N VAL A 21 26.32 23.39 1.20
CA VAL A 21 26.83 22.07 1.61
C VAL A 21 26.87 21.19 0.38
N ILE A 22 28.08 20.80 -0.04
CA ILE A 22 28.29 19.91 -1.18
C ILE A 22 28.07 18.47 -0.72
N ILE A 23 27.15 17.76 -1.38
CA ILE A 23 26.81 16.37 -1.06
C ILE A 23 27.08 15.52 -2.30
N GLU A 24 28.05 14.61 -2.18
CA GLU A 24 28.36 13.64 -3.22
C GLU A 24 27.64 12.31 -2.98
N ASN A 25 27.30 11.60 -4.06
CA ASN A 25 26.70 10.26 -4.01
C ASN A 25 25.37 10.18 -3.23
N PHE A 26 24.59 11.27 -3.19
CA PHE A 26 23.26 11.27 -2.57
C PHE A 26 22.33 10.32 -3.32
N ASP A 27 21.80 9.32 -2.62
CA ASP A 27 20.80 8.41 -3.16
C ASP A 27 19.40 8.94 -2.91
N THR A 28 18.69 9.35 -3.97
CA THR A 28 17.34 9.91 -3.89
C THR A 28 16.28 8.93 -3.39
N ASP A 29 16.60 7.63 -3.34
CA ASP A 29 15.71 6.59 -2.84
C ASP A 29 15.92 6.27 -1.36
N THR A 30 17.16 6.36 -0.86
CA THR A 30 17.50 5.88 0.49
C THR A 30 18.02 6.94 1.44
N ASP A 31 18.63 8.00 0.91
CA ASP A 31 19.30 8.98 1.75
C ASP A 31 18.32 10.04 2.25
N VAL A 32 18.65 10.61 3.42
CA VAL A 32 17.87 11.66 4.05
C VAL A 32 18.73 12.92 4.14
N LEU A 33 18.22 14.01 3.60
CA LEU A 33 18.76 15.34 3.84
C LEU A 33 18.13 15.91 5.11
N ILE A 34 18.93 16.31 6.08
CA ILE A 34 18.49 16.95 7.30
C ILE A 34 18.90 18.41 7.21
N ILE A 35 17.92 19.31 7.14
CA ILE A 35 18.12 20.76 7.21
C ILE A 35 17.71 21.17 8.61
N ASP A 36 18.66 21.35 9.52
CA ASP A 36 18.40 21.57 10.96
C ASP A 36 17.91 23.00 11.23
N GLU A 37 16.70 23.31 10.73
CA GLU A 37 16.03 24.61 10.77
C GLU A 37 14.51 24.38 10.93
N PRO A 38 14.01 24.21 12.16
CA PRO A 38 12.62 23.83 12.45
C PRO A 38 11.56 24.83 11.95
N GLU A 39 11.95 26.07 11.68
CA GLU A 39 11.07 27.11 11.11
C GLU A 39 10.90 26.98 9.60
N LEU A 40 11.81 26.29 8.93
CA LEU A 40 11.69 25.97 7.51
C LEU A 40 10.80 24.75 7.31
N SER A 41 10.22 24.68 6.13
CA SER A 41 9.40 23.56 5.69
C SER A 41 9.61 23.28 4.22
N ARG A 42 8.99 22.21 3.72
CA ARG A 42 9.19 21.77 2.33
C ARG A 42 8.85 22.84 1.29
N LYS A 43 7.85 23.68 1.59
CA LYS A 43 7.37 24.76 0.71
C LYS A 43 8.37 25.92 0.58
N ASP A 44 9.30 26.03 1.52
CA ASP A 44 10.29 27.10 1.57
C ASP A 44 11.54 26.72 0.76
N LEU A 45 11.58 25.51 0.18
CA LEU A 45 12.67 25.00 -0.63
C LEU A 45 12.31 24.92 -2.11
N ILE A 46 13.27 25.22 -2.98
CA ILE A 46 13.21 24.96 -4.42
C ILE A 46 14.35 24.01 -4.80
N PHE A 47 14.03 23.07 -5.68
CA PHE A 47 14.98 22.16 -6.30
C PHE A 47 15.25 22.67 -7.72
N GLU A 48 16.46 23.19 -7.96
CA GLU A 48 16.89 23.60 -9.29
C GLU A 48 17.92 22.63 -9.86
N GLN A 49 17.78 22.30 -11.13
CA GLN A 49 18.78 21.52 -11.85
C GLN A 49 19.84 22.45 -12.44
N GLU A 50 21.11 22.21 -12.09
CA GLU A 50 22.26 22.89 -12.69
C GLU A 50 23.20 21.85 -13.29
N SER A 51 23.23 21.76 -14.62
CA SER A 51 23.95 20.70 -15.34
C SER A 51 23.49 19.29 -14.90
N SER A 52 24.35 18.52 -14.24
CA SER A 52 24.05 17.20 -13.67
C SER A 52 23.73 17.23 -12.18
N ASP A 53 23.74 18.39 -11.55
CA ASP A 53 23.58 18.56 -10.10
C ASP A 53 22.19 19.08 -9.76
N THR A 54 21.75 18.80 -8.53
CA THR A 54 20.56 19.45 -7.96
C THR A 54 20.96 20.44 -6.87
N LEU A 55 20.57 21.70 -7.06
CA LEU A 55 20.68 22.75 -6.06
C LEU A 55 19.41 22.79 -5.21
N ILE A 56 19.58 22.79 -3.90
CA ILE A 56 18.50 22.97 -2.93
C ILE A 56 18.66 24.38 -2.37
N ARG A 57 17.70 25.24 -2.66
CA ARG A 57 17.73 26.65 -2.27
C ARG A 57 16.49 27.06 -1.48
N LEU A 58 16.57 28.21 -0.83
CA LEU A 58 15.40 28.89 -0.28
C LEU A 58 14.57 29.52 -1.41
N ALA A 59 13.25 29.41 -1.33
CA ALA A 59 12.34 29.89 -2.38
C ALA A 59 12.41 31.41 -2.59
N ASP A 60 12.47 32.17 -1.49
CA ASP A 60 12.46 33.63 -1.49
C ASP A 60 13.87 34.25 -1.39
N SER A 61 14.91 33.51 -1.76
CA SER A 61 16.31 33.94 -1.63
C SER A 61 17.22 33.32 -2.69
N PHE A 62 18.36 33.96 -2.96
CA PHE A 62 19.44 33.38 -3.79
C PHE A 62 20.31 32.38 -3.00
N MET A 63 20.00 32.16 -1.72
CA MET A 63 20.78 31.26 -0.86
C MET A 63 20.57 29.80 -1.26
N ILE A 64 21.68 29.15 -1.61
CA ILE A 64 21.75 27.71 -1.87
C ILE A 64 22.20 27.04 -0.57
N LEU A 65 21.34 26.16 -0.06
CA LEU A 65 21.55 25.40 1.16
C LEU A 65 22.47 24.19 0.93
N ALA A 66 22.19 23.44 -0.14
CA ALA A 66 22.96 22.26 -0.52
C ALA A 66 23.04 22.11 -2.04
N GLU A 67 24.10 21.44 -2.49
CA GLU A 67 24.31 21.01 -3.88
C GLU A 67 24.52 19.50 -3.89
N LEU A 68 23.61 18.77 -4.51
CA LEU A 68 23.70 17.32 -4.70
C LEU A 68 24.45 17.04 -6.01
N LYS A 69 25.70 16.59 -5.92
CA LYS A 69 26.57 16.36 -7.08
C LYS A 69 26.15 15.13 -7.87
N ASN A 70 25.99 15.29 -9.18
CA ASN A 70 25.61 14.26 -10.14
C ASN A 70 24.29 13.57 -9.79
N VAL A 71 23.36 14.32 -9.22
CA VAL A 71 22.07 13.83 -8.75
C VAL A 71 20.98 14.70 -9.37
N ASN A 72 20.03 14.04 -10.05
CA ASN A 72 18.80 14.67 -10.54
C ASN A 72 17.66 14.36 -9.57
N ALA A 73 17.55 15.16 -8.50
CA ALA A 73 16.46 15.06 -7.54
C ALA A 73 15.28 15.92 -8.00
N ILE A 74 14.12 15.29 -8.18
CA ILE A 74 12.89 15.97 -8.55
C ILE A 74 12.07 16.22 -7.29
N ASP A 75 11.76 17.49 -7.04
CA ASP A 75 10.77 17.88 -6.05
C ASP A 75 9.36 17.64 -6.59
N LEU A 76 8.77 16.52 -6.21
CA LEU A 76 7.41 16.20 -6.56
C LEU A 76 6.63 15.75 -5.34
N ASP A 77 5.54 16.46 -5.04
CA ASP A 77 4.45 15.89 -4.25
C ASP A 77 3.78 14.80 -5.10
N PRO A 78 3.87 13.52 -4.70
CA PRO A 78 3.33 12.43 -5.48
C PRO A 78 1.79 12.46 -5.56
N VAL A 79 1.09 13.10 -4.61
CA VAL A 79 -0.39 13.03 -4.55
C VAL A 79 -1.07 13.77 -5.70
N PRO A 80 -0.79 15.06 -5.99
CA PRO A 80 -1.34 15.74 -7.17
C PRO A 80 -0.93 15.08 -8.49
N PHE A 81 0.29 14.54 -8.58
CA PHE A 81 0.76 13.78 -9.72
C PHE A 81 -0.09 12.52 -9.95
N LEU A 82 -0.30 11.72 -8.90
CA LEU A 82 -1.10 10.51 -8.96
C LEU A 82 -2.58 10.83 -9.28
N LYS A 83 -3.14 11.93 -8.76
CA LYS A 83 -4.50 12.36 -9.14
C LYS A 83 -4.63 12.59 -10.66
N ARG A 84 -3.63 13.16 -11.32
CA ARG A 84 -3.60 13.30 -12.78
C ARG A 84 -3.48 11.95 -13.49
N PHE A 85 -2.62 11.07 -12.98
CA PHE A 85 -2.49 9.70 -13.50
C PHE A 85 -3.83 8.95 -13.48
N TYR A 86 -4.56 8.98 -12.36
CA TYR A 86 -5.87 8.31 -12.27
C TYR A 86 -6.94 8.96 -13.15
N LYS A 87 -6.86 10.27 -13.39
CA LYS A 87 -7.72 10.93 -14.37
C LYS A 87 -7.47 10.37 -15.78
N ALA A 88 -6.21 10.31 -16.22
CA ALA A 88 -5.84 9.73 -17.51
C ALA A 88 -6.24 8.24 -17.63
N LEU A 89 -6.10 7.48 -16.53
CA LEU A 89 -6.54 6.08 -16.45
C LEU A 89 -8.05 5.95 -16.69
N GLN A 90 -8.87 6.80 -16.07
CA GLN A 90 -10.33 6.79 -16.25
C GLN A 90 -10.77 7.25 -17.64
N GLU A 91 -10.01 8.15 -18.26
CA GLU A 91 -10.27 8.64 -19.63
C GLU A 91 -9.84 7.62 -20.71
N ASN A 92 -9.18 6.52 -20.33
CA ASN A 92 -8.67 5.46 -21.21
C ASN A 92 -7.64 5.92 -22.26
N GLU A 93 -6.95 7.02 -21.99
CA GLU A 93 -5.91 7.57 -22.86
C GLU A 93 -4.58 6.84 -22.62
N LEU A 94 -4.38 5.69 -23.30
CA LEU A 94 -3.25 4.80 -23.03
C LEU A 94 -1.87 5.48 -23.18
N GLU A 95 -1.67 6.29 -24.22
CA GLU A 95 -0.38 6.99 -24.40
C GLU A 95 -0.12 8.03 -23.31
N GLU A 96 -1.15 8.76 -22.89
CA GLU A 96 -1.04 9.69 -21.76
C GLU A 96 -0.73 8.91 -20.48
N LEU A 97 -1.45 7.81 -20.22
CA LEU A 97 -1.23 6.93 -19.08
C LEU A 97 0.21 6.42 -19.03
N LEU A 98 0.71 5.89 -20.14
CA LEU A 98 2.07 5.36 -20.25
C LEU A 98 3.15 6.45 -20.09
N SER A 99 2.79 7.73 -20.27
CA SER A 99 3.71 8.85 -19.99
C SER A 99 3.95 9.06 -18.49
N PHE A 100 3.06 8.61 -17.60
CA PHE A 100 3.26 8.72 -16.15
C PHE A 100 4.23 7.67 -15.60
N LEU A 101 4.63 6.69 -16.39
CA LEU A 101 5.32 5.50 -15.93
C LEU A 101 6.81 5.56 -16.25
N ALA A 102 7.63 4.96 -15.39
CA ALA A 102 9.04 4.75 -15.69
C ALA A 102 9.18 3.69 -16.79
N ASP A 103 10.24 3.76 -17.59
CA ASP A 103 10.49 2.79 -18.66
C ASP A 103 10.61 1.35 -18.13
N ASN A 104 11.13 1.21 -16.90
CA ASN A 104 11.29 -0.03 -16.15
C ASN A 104 10.27 -0.18 -15.01
N VAL A 105 9.07 0.40 -15.15
CA VAL A 105 8.00 0.28 -14.14
C VAL A 105 7.71 -1.19 -13.81
N ILE A 106 7.54 -1.48 -12.53
CA ILE A 106 7.04 -2.78 -12.05
C ILE A 106 5.57 -2.62 -11.66
N TRP A 107 4.73 -3.54 -12.09
CA TRP A 107 3.30 -3.52 -11.82
C TRP A 107 2.81 -4.88 -11.38
N GLU A 108 2.23 -4.94 -10.19
CA GLU A 108 1.89 -6.20 -9.53
C GLU A 108 0.42 -6.26 -9.15
N MET A 109 -0.21 -7.37 -9.52
CA MET A 109 -1.62 -7.62 -9.32
C MET A 109 -1.81 -8.98 -8.64
N GLY A 110 -2.10 -8.96 -7.35
CA GLY A 110 -2.39 -10.18 -6.60
C GLY A 110 -3.70 -10.85 -7.04
N GLY A 111 -3.72 -12.18 -7.14
CA GLY A 111 -4.91 -12.94 -7.52
C GLY A 111 -4.59 -14.28 -8.21
N PRO A 112 -5.60 -15.14 -8.43
CA PRO A 112 -5.45 -16.41 -9.13
C PRO A 112 -5.25 -16.19 -10.65
N GLN A 113 -4.09 -16.58 -11.18
CA GLN A 113 -3.67 -16.24 -12.55
C GLN A 113 -4.44 -17.01 -13.64
N ASP A 114 -5.03 -18.14 -13.29
CA ASP A 114 -5.85 -18.97 -14.17
C ASP A 114 -7.29 -18.43 -14.34
N ILE A 115 -7.75 -17.57 -13.42
CA ILE A 115 -9.09 -16.93 -13.47
C ILE A 115 -8.98 -15.45 -13.82
N MET A 116 -7.97 -14.77 -13.29
CA MET A 116 -7.63 -13.38 -13.59
C MET A 116 -6.31 -13.39 -14.38
N PRO A 117 -6.34 -13.54 -15.73
CA PRO A 117 -5.11 -13.62 -16.53
C PRO A 117 -4.18 -12.42 -16.39
N TRP A 118 -4.71 -11.26 -15.96
CA TRP A 118 -3.94 -10.05 -15.67
C TRP A 118 -3.30 -10.04 -14.26
N ALA A 119 -3.59 -11.02 -13.40
CA ALA A 119 -2.87 -11.21 -12.15
C ALA A 119 -1.44 -11.67 -12.43
N GLY A 120 -0.46 -11.07 -11.76
CA GLY A 120 0.95 -11.27 -12.08
C GLY A 120 1.83 -10.06 -11.84
N LYS A 121 3.09 -10.22 -12.25
CA LYS A 121 4.09 -9.16 -12.37
C LYS A 121 4.22 -8.74 -13.82
N TRP A 122 4.15 -7.43 -14.07
CA TRP A 122 4.28 -6.83 -15.38
C TRP A 122 5.37 -5.79 -15.35
N GLU A 123 6.29 -5.86 -16.32
CA GLU A 123 7.48 -5.01 -16.34
C GLU A 123 7.54 -4.15 -17.61
N GLY A 124 7.82 -2.87 -17.39
CA GLY A 124 7.96 -1.86 -18.44
C GLY A 124 6.69 -1.63 -19.26
N ARG A 125 6.83 -0.80 -20.30
CA ARG A 125 5.73 -0.41 -21.17
C ARG A 125 5.06 -1.61 -21.85
N ALA A 126 5.85 -2.56 -22.35
CA ALA A 126 5.32 -3.74 -23.04
C ALA A 126 4.51 -4.66 -22.11
N GLY A 127 5.01 -4.90 -20.88
CA GLY A 127 4.28 -5.67 -19.88
C GLY A 127 2.95 -5.02 -19.53
N LEU A 128 2.92 -3.69 -19.39
CA LEU A 128 1.68 -2.98 -19.07
C LEU A 128 0.67 -2.95 -20.20
N THR A 129 1.11 -2.82 -21.45
CA THR A 129 0.20 -2.99 -22.59
C THR A 129 -0.48 -4.36 -22.53
N ARG A 130 0.29 -5.43 -22.29
CA ARG A 130 -0.26 -6.79 -22.17
C ARG A 130 -1.19 -6.94 -20.97
N PHE A 131 -0.87 -6.33 -19.84
CA PHE A 131 -1.74 -6.29 -18.67
C PHE A 131 -3.12 -5.71 -19.02
N PHE A 132 -3.17 -4.54 -19.67
CA PHE A 132 -4.43 -3.88 -20.04
C PHE A 132 -5.21 -4.66 -21.09
N GLU A 133 -4.54 -5.32 -22.04
CA GLU A 133 -5.20 -6.23 -22.99
C GLU A 133 -5.92 -7.37 -22.26
N LEU A 134 -5.20 -8.09 -21.38
CA LEU A 134 -5.75 -9.21 -20.61
C LEU A 134 -6.89 -8.77 -19.69
N GLN A 135 -6.77 -7.60 -19.06
CA GLN A 135 -7.84 -7.05 -18.24
C GLN A 135 -9.09 -6.79 -19.08
N LYS A 136 -8.94 -6.21 -20.28
CA LYS A 136 -10.03 -5.95 -21.22
C LYS A 136 -10.64 -7.22 -21.83
N GLU A 137 -9.95 -8.36 -21.78
CA GLU A 137 -10.51 -9.65 -22.19
C GLU A 137 -11.52 -10.20 -21.16
N GLY A 138 -11.32 -9.96 -19.86
CA GLY A 138 -12.23 -10.46 -18.80
C GLY A 138 -13.24 -9.43 -18.26
N ILE A 139 -12.87 -8.15 -18.23
CA ILE A 139 -13.65 -7.06 -17.62
C ILE A 139 -14.17 -6.13 -18.73
N ALA A 140 -15.46 -5.80 -18.68
CA ALA A 140 -16.08 -4.85 -19.61
C ALA A 140 -15.66 -3.41 -19.30
N PHE A 141 -15.72 -3.04 -18.02
CA PHE A 141 -15.18 -1.79 -17.49
C PHE A 141 -14.88 -1.94 -16.00
N GLU A 142 -13.97 -1.11 -15.49
CA GLU A 142 -13.75 -0.93 -14.05
C GLU A 142 -13.64 0.57 -13.78
N LYS A 143 -14.36 1.03 -12.78
CA LYS A 143 -14.30 2.38 -12.25
C LYS A 143 -13.57 2.34 -10.91
N LEU A 144 -12.57 3.19 -10.77
CA LEU A 144 -11.81 3.38 -9.53
C LEU A 144 -12.10 4.77 -8.97
N ILE A 145 -12.70 4.85 -7.78
CA ILE A 145 -12.96 6.11 -7.09
C ILE A 145 -11.90 6.30 -6.02
N LEU A 146 -11.13 7.39 -6.13
CA LEU A 146 -10.12 7.77 -5.14
C LEU A 146 -10.80 8.24 -3.85
N THR A 147 -10.56 7.56 -2.73
CA THR A 147 -11.16 7.92 -1.44
C THR A 147 -10.16 8.52 -0.48
N ARG A 148 -8.89 8.07 -0.51
CA ARG A 148 -7.84 8.57 0.39
C ARG A 148 -6.44 8.37 -0.18
N PHE A 149 -5.53 9.23 0.24
CA PHE A 149 -4.09 9.07 0.05
C PHE A 149 -3.42 9.02 1.42
N VAL A 150 -2.45 8.13 1.58
CA VAL A 150 -1.50 8.13 2.71
C VAL A 150 -0.12 8.21 2.08
N ALA A 151 0.47 9.41 2.08
CA ALA A 151 1.74 9.67 1.41
C ALA A 151 2.86 9.89 2.44
N GLN A 152 4.02 9.30 2.18
CA GLN A 152 5.24 9.55 2.92
C GLN A 152 6.44 9.46 1.96
N GLY A 153 7.19 10.55 1.85
CA GLY A 153 8.21 10.72 0.83
C GLY A 153 7.68 10.42 -0.57
N ASN A 154 8.36 9.49 -1.25
CA ASN A 154 8.07 9.09 -2.62
C ASN A 154 7.05 7.93 -2.74
N THR A 155 6.50 7.47 -1.62
CA THR A 155 5.62 6.32 -1.53
C THR A 155 4.22 6.74 -1.10
N VAL A 156 3.20 6.19 -1.75
CA VAL A 156 1.79 6.52 -1.49
C VAL A 156 0.95 5.25 -1.45
N ALA A 157 0.21 5.05 -0.37
CA ALA A 157 -0.90 4.10 -0.34
C ALA A 157 -2.18 4.85 -0.72
N ILE A 158 -2.76 4.48 -1.85
CA ILE A 158 -3.95 5.10 -2.41
C ILE A 158 -5.11 4.16 -2.11
N VAL A 159 -6.09 4.63 -1.34
CA VAL A 159 -7.31 3.88 -1.04
C VAL A 159 -8.36 4.21 -2.09
N LEU A 160 -8.95 3.18 -2.67
CA LEU A 160 -9.96 3.29 -3.72
C LEU A 160 -11.16 2.39 -3.44
N GLU A 161 -12.29 2.80 -3.99
CA GLU A 161 -13.44 1.93 -4.24
C GLU A 161 -13.42 1.51 -5.71
N GLY A 162 -13.38 0.20 -5.94
CA GLY A 162 -13.47 -0.38 -7.27
C GLY A 162 -14.89 -0.91 -7.52
N SER A 163 -15.43 -0.61 -8.69
CA SER A 163 -16.69 -1.22 -9.17
C SER A 163 -16.58 -1.45 -10.67
N GLY A 164 -17.04 -2.60 -11.14
CA GLY A 164 -16.97 -2.93 -12.56
C GLY A 164 -18.00 -3.97 -12.95
N GLU A 165 -17.90 -4.38 -14.20
CA GLU A 165 -18.73 -5.42 -14.80
C GLU A 165 -17.85 -6.33 -15.64
N THR A 166 -18.07 -7.64 -15.57
CA THR A 166 -17.39 -8.62 -16.41
C THR A 166 -17.88 -8.54 -17.86
N LYS A 167 -17.16 -9.16 -18.80
CA LYS A 167 -17.66 -9.28 -20.18
C LYS A 167 -18.99 -10.02 -20.32
N SER A 168 -19.34 -10.86 -19.35
CA SER A 168 -20.63 -11.54 -19.29
C SER A 168 -21.75 -10.71 -18.66
N GLY A 169 -21.48 -9.45 -18.26
CA GLY A 169 -22.49 -8.55 -17.70
C GLY A 169 -22.72 -8.72 -16.20
N VAL A 170 -21.82 -9.38 -15.48
CA VAL A 170 -21.97 -9.60 -14.03
C VAL A 170 -21.21 -8.51 -13.28
N PRO A 171 -21.88 -7.74 -12.38
CA PRO A 171 -21.23 -6.66 -11.65
C PRO A 171 -20.35 -7.21 -10.53
N PHE A 172 -19.30 -6.46 -10.21
CA PHE A 172 -18.48 -6.67 -9.01
C PHE A 172 -18.09 -5.33 -8.38
N SER A 173 -17.81 -5.33 -7.09
CA SER A 173 -17.23 -4.19 -6.39
C SER A 173 -16.37 -4.63 -5.22
N GLY A 174 -15.51 -3.73 -4.73
CA GLY A 174 -14.68 -4.00 -3.57
C GLY A 174 -13.70 -2.89 -3.28
N GLY A 175 -13.14 -2.93 -2.07
CA GLY A 175 -12.06 -2.04 -1.67
C GLY A 175 -10.75 -2.40 -2.38
N VAL A 176 -9.99 -1.38 -2.77
CA VAL A 176 -8.65 -1.53 -3.37
C VAL A 176 -7.67 -0.59 -2.67
N VAL A 177 -6.45 -1.05 -2.44
CA VAL A 177 -5.31 -0.21 -2.14
C VAL A 177 -4.26 -0.39 -3.23
N HIS A 178 -3.85 0.70 -3.86
CA HIS A 178 -2.64 0.73 -4.67
C HIS A 178 -1.49 1.28 -3.83
N TRP A 179 -0.46 0.47 -3.63
CA TRP A 179 0.80 0.92 -3.02
C TRP A 179 1.74 1.35 -4.15
N VAL A 180 2.02 2.64 -4.23
CA VAL A 180 2.71 3.26 -5.37
C VAL A 180 4.02 3.89 -4.93
N THR A 181 5.09 3.63 -5.67
CA THR A 181 6.37 4.34 -5.55
C THR A 181 6.57 5.23 -6.76
N VAL A 182 6.76 6.52 -6.54
CA VAL A 182 7.05 7.53 -7.56
C VAL A 182 8.54 7.87 -7.50
N ARG A 183 9.24 7.84 -8.63
CA ARG A 183 10.65 8.23 -8.73
C ARG A 183 10.84 9.11 -9.95
N ASN A 184 11.62 10.17 -9.80
CA ASN A 184 11.96 11.06 -10.91
C ASN A 184 10.72 11.54 -11.70
N GLY A 185 9.62 11.84 -11.00
CA GLY A 185 8.37 12.26 -11.61
C GLY A 185 7.62 11.18 -12.39
N LYS A 186 7.92 9.89 -12.17
CA LYS A 186 7.29 8.74 -12.82
C LYS A 186 6.89 7.68 -11.80
N ILE A 187 5.84 6.90 -12.08
CA ILE A 187 5.51 5.70 -11.31
C ILE A 187 6.55 4.63 -11.63
N ALA A 188 7.33 4.25 -10.61
CA ALA A 188 8.36 3.21 -10.74
C ALA A 188 7.84 1.83 -10.30
N HIS A 189 6.89 1.79 -9.36
CA HIS A 189 6.31 0.55 -8.86
C HIS A 189 4.86 0.76 -8.44
N LEU A 190 3.95 -0.14 -8.85
CA LEU A 190 2.60 -0.24 -8.31
C LEU A 190 2.32 -1.66 -7.86
N GLN A 191 1.80 -1.82 -6.64
CA GLN A 191 1.27 -3.09 -6.14
C GLN A 191 -0.20 -2.92 -5.76
N CYS A 192 -1.06 -3.78 -6.28
CA CYS A 192 -2.49 -3.77 -6.01
C CYS A 192 -2.87 -4.78 -4.92
N TYR A 193 -3.56 -4.31 -3.89
CA TYR A 193 -4.09 -5.09 -2.78
C TYR A 193 -5.61 -4.91 -2.75
N ARG A 194 -6.37 -5.99 -2.96
CA ARG A 194 -7.84 -5.90 -3.06
C ARG A 194 -8.52 -7.20 -2.71
N ASP A 195 -9.79 -7.09 -2.33
CA ASP A 195 -10.71 -8.23 -2.27
C ASP A 195 -10.91 -8.81 -3.68
N THR A 196 -10.30 -9.95 -3.95
CA THR A 196 -10.33 -10.62 -5.27
C THR A 196 -11.55 -11.51 -5.43
N PHE A 197 -12.14 -11.98 -4.32
CA PHE A 197 -13.25 -12.94 -4.36
C PHE A 197 -14.47 -12.42 -5.13
N PRO A 198 -14.97 -11.18 -4.92
CA PRO A 198 -16.11 -10.65 -5.70
C PRO A 198 -15.87 -10.63 -7.21
N ILE A 199 -14.63 -10.41 -7.65
CA ILE A 199 -14.26 -10.39 -9.07
C ILE A 199 -14.34 -11.80 -9.64
N ILE A 200 -13.78 -12.78 -8.93
CA ILE A 200 -13.79 -14.19 -9.33
C ILE A 200 -15.21 -14.71 -9.39
N GLU A 201 -16.02 -14.38 -8.39
CA GLU A 201 -17.45 -14.71 -8.36
C GLU A 201 -18.14 -14.15 -9.60
N ALA A 202 -17.91 -12.88 -9.95
CA ALA A 202 -18.48 -12.29 -11.14
C ALA A 202 -17.96 -12.91 -12.46
N LEU A 203 -16.66 -13.22 -12.55
CA LEU A 203 -16.06 -13.86 -13.74
C LEU A 203 -16.63 -15.26 -13.99
N HIS A 204 -17.09 -15.93 -12.93
CA HIS A 204 -17.81 -17.20 -13.00
C HIS A 204 -19.33 -17.03 -13.03
N GLY A 205 -19.86 -15.89 -13.48
CA GLY A 205 -21.32 -15.77 -13.69
C GLY A 205 -22.14 -15.47 -12.43
N GLY A 206 -21.50 -15.27 -11.27
CA GLY A 206 -22.17 -15.00 -10.00
C GLY A 206 -22.64 -16.26 -9.27
N ARG A 207 -23.20 -16.08 -8.07
CA ARG A 207 -23.79 -17.18 -7.28
C ARG A 207 -25.01 -17.83 -7.95
N PRO A 208 -25.27 -19.12 -7.67
CA PRO A 208 -24.52 -20.02 -6.76
C PRO A 208 -23.35 -20.75 -7.44
N PHE A 209 -22.30 -21.06 -6.66
CA PHE A 209 -21.19 -21.92 -7.10
C PHE A 209 -21.35 -23.35 -6.60
N THR A 210 -20.80 -24.31 -7.35
CA THR A 210 -20.54 -25.65 -6.80
C THR A 210 -19.10 -25.75 -6.33
N VAL A 211 -18.90 -26.18 -5.08
CA VAL A 211 -17.58 -26.48 -4.53
C VAL A 211 -17.23 -27.90 -4.97
N SER A 212 -16.19 -28.05 -5.78
CA SER A 212 -15.53 -29.34 -5.97
C SER A 212 -14.13 -29.27 -5.36
N ALA A 213 -13.71 -30.33 -4.68
CA ALA A 213 -12.35 -30.40 -4.16
C ALA A 213 -11.39 -30.61 -5.34
N ASN A 214 -10.57 -29.61 -5.67
CA ASN A 214 -9.45 -29.79 -6.57
C ASN A 214 -8.21 -30.19 -5.76
N ALA A 215 -7.57 -31.31 -6.13
CA ALA A 215 -6.33 -31.78 -5.51
C ALA A 215 -5.10 -30.90 -5.83
N ALA A 216 -5.18 -30.04 -6.86
CA ALA A 216 -4.16 -29.07 -7.21
C ALA A 216 -4.58 -27.66 -6.77
N GLY A 217 -3.76 -27.01 -5.94
CA GLY A 217 -3.94 -25.60 -5.60
C GLY A 217 -3.75 -24.70 -6.83
N SER A 218 -4.46 -23.58 -6.88
CA SER A 218 -4.32 -22.61 -7.97
C SER A 218 -3.01 -21.80 -7.81
N GLN A 219 -2.45 -21.35 -8.94
CA GLN A 219 -1.31 -20.45 -8.92
C GLN A 219 -1.81 -19.02 -8.64
N HIS A 220 -1.80 -18.64 -7.36
CA HIS A 220 -1.99 -17.25 -6.98
C HIS A 220 -0.70 -16.47 -7.14
N TYR A 221 -0.77 -15.34 -7.84
CA TYR A 221 0.27 -14.32 -7.74
C TYR A 221 0.13 -13.60 -6.40
N VAL A 222 1.24 -13.47 -5.69
CA VAL A 222 1.36 -12.72 -4.43
C VAL A 222 2.34 -11.60 -4.68
N ASN A 223 1.94 -10.37 -4.36
CA ASN A 223 2.81 -9.21 -4.50
C ASN A 223 4.13 -9.44 -3.75
N GLU A 224 5.23 -9.21 -4.44
CA GLU A 224 6.58 -9.38 -3.92
C GLU A 224 6.78 -8.47 -2.69
N PRO A 225 7.43 -8.96 -1.62
CA PRO A 225 7.73 -8.12 -0.47
C PRO A 225 8.52 -6.88 -0.87
N LEU A 226 8.10 -5.71 -0.39
CA LEU A 226 8.88 -4.49 -0.58
C LEU A 226 10.23 -4.62 0.13
N ALA A 227 11.32 -4.59 -0.63
CA ALA A 227 12.68 -4.83 -0.14
C ALA A 227 13.26 -3.70 0.75
N ALA A 228 12.54 -2.59 0.93
CA ALA A 228 13.03 -1.43 1.66
C ALA A 228 12.13 -1.08 2.86
N VAL A 229 12.72 -1.10 4.06
CA VAL A 229 12.05 -0.78 5.33
C VAL A 229 11.75 0.72 5.47
N ARG A 230 12.40 1.58 4.67
CA ARG A 230 12.14 3.03 4.63
C ARG A 230 12.40 3.61 3.23
N THR A 231 11.46 4.41 2.74
CA THR A 231 11.79 5.62 1.97
C THR A 231 11.26 6.74 2.83
N ALA A 232 12.12 7.30 3.70
CA ALA A 232 11.74 8.43 4.52
C ALA A 232 11.44 9.62 3.61
N ASP A 233 10.77 10.64 4.15
CA ASP A 233 10.83 11.97 3.55
C ASP A 233 12.31 12.29 3.33
N SER A 234 12.73 12.46 2.07
CA SER A 234 14.13 12.66 1.70
C SER A 234 14.69 13.99 2.20
N ILE A 235 13.84 14.80 2.85
CA ILE A 235 14.20 16.03 3.56
C ILE A 235 13.49 16.07 4.92
N VAL A 236 14.23 16.32 5.98
CA VAL A 236 13.74 16.51 7.35
C VAL A 236 14.23 17.86 7.87
N PHE A 237 13.33 18.64 8.49
CA PHE A 237 13.63 19.99 8.99
C PHE A 237 13.96 20.05 10.49
N ASP A 238 13.61 18.99 11.22
CA ASP A 238 13.89 18.82 12.64
C ASP A 238 14.26 17.36 12.88
N GLU A 239 15.52 17.08 13.24
CA GLU A 239 16.00 15.71 13.49
C GLU A 239 15.22 15.04 14.64
N ALA A 240 14.68 15.80 15.59
CA ALA A 240 13.86 15.25 16.67
C ALA A 240 12.60 14.52 16.14
N VAL A 241 12.14 14.82 14.92
CA VAL A 241 11.06 14.08 14.24
C VAL A 241 11.47 12.65 13.91
N LEU A 242 12.76 12.40 13.65
CA LEU A 242 13.28 11.04 13.44
C LEU A 242 13.31 10.22 14.73
N ASP A 243 13.46 10.89 15.88
CA ASP A 243 13.54 10.27 17.21
C ASP A 243 12.18 10.19 17.91
N ASN A 244 11.23 11.09 17.59
CA ASN A 244 9.89 11.08 18.15
C ASN A 244 8.89 10.37 17.24
N VAL A 245 8.57 9.13 17.58
CA VAL A 245 7.56 8.34 16.89
C VAL A 245 6.19 9.05 16.96
N ALA A 246 5.58 9.33 15.80
CA ALA A 246 4.28 9.98 15.69
C ALA A 246 3.18 9.23 16.49
N ALA A 247 2.20 9.97 17.02
CA ALA A 247 1.11 9.41 17.82
C ALA A 247 0.34 8.30 17.08
N THR A 248 0.01 8.52 15.80
CA THR A 248 -0.63 7.55 14.91
C THR A 248 0.15 6.23 14.84
N VAL A 249 1.48 6.31 14.72
CA VAL A 249 2.36 5.13 14.71
C VAL A 249 2.36 4.42 16.06
N LYS A 250 2.40 5.16 17.17
CA LYS A 250 2.31 4.60 18.52
C LYS A 250 0.98 3.85 18.71
N SER A 251 -0.14 4.43 18.30
CA SER A 251 -1.47 3.82 18.40
C SER A 251 -1.62 2.57 17.54
N ALA A 252 -1.16 2.62 16.28
CA ALA A 252 -1.19 1.44 15.41
C ALA A 252 -0.35 0.28 15.96
N ARG A 253 0.83 0.56 16.51
CA ARG A 253 1.66 -0.46 17.18
C ARG A 253 1.00 -1.02 18.44
N ALA A 254 0.42 -0.15 19.27
CA ALA A 254 -0.30 -0.56 20.47
C ALA A 254 -1.49 -1.47 20.14
N MET A 255 -2.22 -1.18 19.06
CA MET A 255 -3.30 -2.02 18.53
C MET A 255 -2.81 -3.42 18.16
N TYR A 256 -1.73 -3.54 17.35
CA TYR A 256 -1.19 -4.87 17.02
C TYR A 256 -0.73 -5.64 18.25
N ALA A 257 -0.07 -4.98 19.21
CA ALA A 257 0.34 -5.60 20.47
C ALA A 257 -0.88 -6.10 21.28
N ALA A 258 -1.97 -5.32 21.33
CA ALA A 258 -3.21 -5.71 21.99
C ALA A 258 -3.88 -6.92 21.33
N LEU A 259 -3.92 -6.96 19.98
CA LEU A 259 -4.50 -8.06 19.21
C LEU A 259 -3.69 -9.36 19.36
N GLN A 260 -2.36 -9.30 19.33
CA GLN A 260 -1.50 -10.47 19.55
C GLN A 260 -1.71 -11.11 20.93
N GLY A 261 -1.95 -10.30 21.96
CA GLY A 261 -2.24 -10.79 23.30
C GLY A 261 -3.66 -11.33 23.49
N LEU A 262 -4.60 -10.96 22.61
CA LEU A 262 -6.04 -11.24 22.73
C LEU A 262 -6.65 -10.87 24.11
N LYS A 263 -6.03 -9.94 24.83
CA LYS A 263 -6.51 -9.50 26.15
C LYS A 263 -7.58 -8.43 25.96
N ALA A 264 -8.83 -8.74 26.30
CA ALA A 264 -9.97 -7.85 26.10
C ALA A 264 -9.76 -6.43 26.65
N GLU A 265 -9.10 -6.30 27.81
CA GLU A 265 -8.80 -4.99 28.41
C GLU A 265 -7.78 -4.17 27.60
N GLU A 266 -6.76 -4.82 27.02
CA GLU A 266 -5.78 -4.12 26.18
C GLU A 266 -6.40 -3.70 24.84
N VAL A 267 -7.27 -4.53 24.27
CA VAL A 267 -8.04 -4.18 23.07
C VAL A 267 -9.00 -3.02 23.36
N ARG A 268 -9.70 -3.01 24.50
CA ARG A 268 -10.56 -1.87 24.90
C ARG A 268 -9.80 -0.55 25.08
N LYS A 269 -8.54 -0.61 25.51
CA LYS A 269 -7.68 0.60 25.64
C LYS A 269 -7.23 1.12 24.28
N ALA A 270 -6.84 0.23 23.37
CA ALA A 270 -6.30 0.60 22.06
C ALA A 270 -7.36 1.06 21.07
N PHE A 271 -8.62 0.63 21.23
CA PHE A 271 -9.70 0.86 20.27
C PHE A 271 -10.71 1.90 20.78
N ALA A 272 -11.26 2.71 19.86
CA ALA A 272 -12.41 3.56 20.14
C ALA A 272 -13.64 2.70 20.45
N SER A 273 -14.60 3.23 21.22
CA SER A 273 -15.81 2.49 21.61
C SER A 273 -16.67 2.09 20.42
N ASN A 274 -16.64 2.89 19.34
CA ASN A 274 -17.35 2.71 18.09
C ASN A 274 -16.43 2.27 16.93
N VAL A 275 -15.28 1.64 17.22
CA VAL A 275 -14.35 1.22 16.18
C VAL A 275 -15.02 0.39 15.09
N VAL A 276 -14.68 0.65 13.83
CA VAL A 276 -15.09 -0.20 12.70
C VAL A 276 -13.91 -1.07 12.27
N TRP A 277 -14.03 -2.38 12.42
CA TRP A 277 -13.09 -3.34 11.85
C TRP A 277 -13.77 -4.02 10.67
N HIS A 278 -13.24 -3.79 9.47
CA HIS A 278 -13.70 -4.44 8.25
C HIS A 278 -12.61 -5.37 7.69
N MET A 279 -12.87 -6.67 7.73
CA MET A 279 -12.11 -7.69 7.01
C MET A 279 -12.83 -7.98 5.70
N PHE A 280 -12.26 -7.63 4.55
CA PHE A 280 -12.90 -7.95 3.27
C PHE A 280 -12.97 -9.48 3.05
N GLY A 281 -13.93 -9.92 2.25
CA GLY A 281 -14.13 -11.34 1.91
C GLY A 281 -15.53 -11.87 2.20
N PRO A 282 -15.87 -13.06 1.66
CA PRO A 282 -17.22 -13.65 1.71
C PRO A 282 -17.58 -14.21 3.09
N PRO A 283 -18.51 -13.59 3.86
CA PRO A 283 -18.80 -13.99 5.24
C PRO A 283 -19.47 -15.37 5.37
N ASP A 284 -20.07 -15.87 4.29
CA ASP A 284 -20.65 -17.21 4.21
C ASP A 284 -19.60 -18.32 4.05
N ILE A 285 -18.38 -17.99 3.64
CA ILE A 285 -17.25 -18.91 3.53
C ILE A 285 -16.23 -18.65 4.65
N ILE A 286 -15.98 -17.38 4.94
CA ILE A 286 -14.99 -16.89 5.90
C ILE A 286 -15.73 -16.18 7.03
N ALA A 287 -16.12 -16.91 8.08
CA ALA A 287 -17.01 -16.40 9.12
C ALA A 287 -16.52 -15.12 9.84
N TRP A 288 -15.20 -14.90 9.90
CA TRP A 288 -14.61 -13.71 10.52
C TRP A 288 -14.58 -12.47 9.60
N SER A 289 -14.91 -12.62 8.31
CA SER A 289 -14.96 -11.50 7.37
C SER A 289 -16.22 -10.65 7.56
N GLY A 290 -16.24 -9.52 6.86
CA GLY A 290 -17.25 -8.47 6.96
C GLY A 290 -16.93 -7.42 8.03
N GLU A 291 -17.89 -6.53 8.23
CA GLU A 291 -17.78 -5.43 9.18
C GLU A 291 -18.09 -5.89 10.62
N ARG A 292 -17.34 -5.34 11.59
CA ARG A 292 -17.55 -5.51 13.03
C ARG A 292 -17.46 -4.14 13.69
N ILE A 293 -18.43 -3.83 14.56
CA ILE A 293 -18.51 -2.54 15.24
C ILE A 293 -18.27 -2.73 16.74
N GLY A 294 -17.34 -1.94 17.26
CA GLY A 294 -16.96 -1.91 18.67
C GLY A 294 -15.86 -2.90 19.05
N PRO A 295 -15.16 -2.66 20.16
CA PRO A 295 -13.96 -3.41 20.55
C PRO A 295 -14.25 -4.88 20.91
N ILE A 296 -15.48 -5.22 21.31
CA ILE A 296 -15.85 -6.61 21.63
C ILE A 296 -15.95 -7.44 20.34
N ALA A 297 -16.67 -6.94 19.34
CA ALA A 297 -16.83 -7.61 18.05
C ALA A 297 -15.49 -7.76 17.31
N ALA A 298 -14.61 -6.77 17.46
CA ALA A 298 -13.20 -6.83 17.04
C ALA A 298 -12.45 -8.01 17.66
N VAL A 299 -12.53 -8.19 18.99
CA VAL A 299 -11.90 -9.32 19.69
C VAL A 299 -12.48 -10.66 19.22
N GLU A 300 -13.79 -10.73 19.01
CA GLU A 300 -14.45 -11.95 18.52
C GLU A 300 -13.97 -12.35 17.12
N SER A 301 -13.87 -11.39 16.19
CA SER A 301 -13.29 -11.64 14.87
C SER A 301 -11.81 -12.07 14.97
N ALA A 302 -11.00 -11.40 15.80
CA ALA A 302 -9.61 -11.79 16.04
C ALA A 302 -9.48 -13.23 16.57
N LYS A 303 -10.37 -13.64 17.49
CA LYS A 303 -10.42 -15.02 18.00
C LYS A 303 -10.78 -16.01 16.90
N GLN A 304 -11.79 -15.72 16.10
CA GLN A 304 -12.19 -16.58 14.98
C GLN A 304 -11.07 -16.76 13.95
N ILE A 305 -10.31 -15.70 13.65
CA ILE A 305 -9.11 -15.78 12.81
C ILE A 305 -8.12 -16.79 13.41
N ILE A 306 -7.79 -16.65 14.68
CA ILE A 306 -6.82 -17.53 15.35
C ILE A 306 -7.37 -18.95 15.52
N GLU A 307 -8.67 -19.16 15.64
CA GLU A 307 -9.30 -20.48 15.72
C GLU A 307 -9.31 -21.20 14.36
N THR A 308 -9.38 -20.46 13.25
CA THR A 308 -9.52 -21.01 11.89
C THR A 308 -8.23 -20.99 11.07
N MET A 309 -7.23 -20.20 11.45
CA MET A 309 -5.99 -20.01 10.70
C MET A 309 -4.75 -20.24 11.57
N HIS A 310 -3.67 -20.71 10.95
CA HIS A 310 -2.33 -20.66 11.49
C HIS A 310 -1.46 -19.83 10.55
N PHE A 311 -0.95 -18.69 11.02
CA PHE A 311 0.02 -17.90 10.26
C PHE A 311 1.43 -18.46 10.49
N GLU A 312 2.18 -18.68 9.41
CA GLU A 312 3.60 -19.02 9.50
C GLU A 312 4.38 -17.86 10.10
N HIS A 313 4.03 -16.63 9.68
CA HIS A 313 4.44 -15.41 10.32
C HIS A 313 3.41 -14.28 10.09
N PHE A 314 3.36 -13.34 11.01
CA PHE A 314 2.63 -12.09 10.87
C PHE A 314 3.63 -10.94 11.00
N LYS A 315 4.17 -10.47 9.86
CA LYS A 315 5.26 -9.49 9.85
C LYS A 315 4.81 -8.24 9.12
N ALA A 316 4.69 -7.13 9.86
CA ALA A 316 4.62 -5.81 9.25
C ALA A 316 5.89 -5.59 8.44
N VAL A 317 5.76 -5.56 7.11
CA VAL A 317 6.86 -5.34 6.17
C VAL A 317 7.17 -3.86 6.10
N ARG A 318 6.11 -3.05 6.01
CA ARG A 318 6.23 -1.61 5.85
C ARG A 318 5.03 -0.88 6.45
N MET A 319 5.27 0.32 6.97
CA MET A 319 4.22 1.21 7.42
C MET A 319 4.56 2.62 6.97
N ILE A 320 3.60 3.28 6.34
CA ILE A 320 3.62 4.73 6.08
C ILE A 320 2.42 5.36 6.80
N TYR A 321 2.52 6.64 7.11
CA TYR A 321 1.43 7.36 7.78
C TYR A 321 1.34 8.79 7.27
N GLN A 322 0.14 9.34 7.37
CA GLN A 322 -0.16 10.74 7.11
C GLN A 322 -1.27 11.14 8.07
N ASP A 323 -1.05 12.21 8.81
CA ASP A 323 -1.96 12.70 9.85
C ASP A 323 -2.36 11.57 10.83
N ASN A 324 -3.66 11.28 10.92
CA ASN A 324 -4.23 10.28 11.79
C ASN A 324 -4.42 8.91 11.12
N VAL A 325 -3.83 8.67 9.94
CA VAL A 325 -3.99 7.44 9.17
C VAL A 325 -2.66 6.74 8.98
N ALA A 326 -2.61 5.44 9.24
CA ALA A 326 -1.48 4.58 8.91
C ALA A 326 -1.88 3.52 7.88
N ALA A 327 -1.06 3.34 6.85
CA ALA A 327 -1.13 2.23 5.92
C ALA A 327 -0.02 1.23 6.25
N VAL A 328 -0.40 -0.01 6.58
CA VAL A 328 0.51 -1.05 7.04
C VAL A 328 0.47 -2.21 6.07
N LEU A 329 1.58 -2.43 5.35
CA LEU A 329 1.80 -3.60 4.52
C LEU A 329 2.31 -4.75 5.39
N ILE A 330 1.66 -5.90 5.30
CA ILE A 330 1.95 -7.08 6.10
C ILE A 330 2.09 -8.28 5.15
N ASN A 331 3.09 -9.11 5.43
CA ASN A 331 3.24 -10.42 4.81
C ASN A 331 2.73 -11.47 5.79
N GLU A 332 1.69 -12.20 5.40
CA GLU A 332 0.94 -13.11 6.27
C GLU A 332 0.57 -14.45 5.59
N PRO A 333 1.55 -15.26 5.16
CA PRO A 333 1.28 -16.62 4.71
C PRO A 333 0.78 -17.47 5.88
N GLY A 334 -0.09 -18.41 5.57
CA GLY A 334 -0.66 -19.28 6.58
C GLY A 334 -1.36 -20.50 6.02
N VAL A 335 -2.02 -21.21 6.92
CA VAL A 335 -2.68 -22.48 6.67
C VAL A 335 -4.09 -22.42 7.24
N SER A 336 -5.07 -22.90 6.48
CA SER A 336 -6.41 -23.15 7.01
C SER A 336 -6.38 -24.35 7.95
N LYS A 337 -6.82 -24.17 9.20
CA LYS A 337 -6.88 -25.27 10.18
C LYS A 337 -7.92 -26.32 9.84
N ALA A 338 -8.95 -25.96 9.08
CA ALA A 338 -10.02 -26.88 8.69
C ALA A 338 -9.55 -27.90 7.65
N THR A 339 -8.68 -27.50 6.73
CA THR A 339 -8.32 -28.30 5.54
C THR A 339 -6.83 -28.66 5.47
N GLY A 340 -5.98 -27.93 6.19
CA GLY A 340 -4.53 -28.04 6.10
C GLY A 340 -3.92 -27.39 4.87
N LEU A 341 -4.72 -26.74 4.00
CA LEU A 341 -4.21 -26.06 2.81
C LEU A 341 -3.60 -24.70 3.15
N THR A 342 -2.49 -24.38 2.48
CA THR A 342 -1.80 -23.10 2.57
C THR A 342 -2.51 -22.02 1.77
N PHE A 343 -2.47 -20.79 2.27
CA PHE A 343 -2.72 -19.58 1.50
C PHE A 343 -1.49 -18.67 1.64
N HIS A 344 -1.14 -17.99 0.56
CA HIS A 344 -0.08 -16.99 0.57
C HIS A 344 -0.71 -15.66 0.17
N THR A 345 -0.70 -14.69 1.09
CA THR A 345 -1.28 -13.37 0.86
C THR A 345 -0.38 -12.27 1.45
N SER A 346 -0.36 -11.16 0.74
CA SER A 346 0.12 -9.88 1.26
C SER A 346 -1.10 -8.98 1.47
N VAL A 347 -1.09 -8.20 2.54
CA VAL A 347 -2.24 -7.38 2.94
C VAL A 347 -1.83 -5.96 3.26
N VAL A 348 -2.71 -5.00 2.94
CA VAL A 348 -2.59 -3.64 3.46
C VAL A 348 -3.72 -3.39 4.46
N HIS A 349 -3.35 -3.05 5.69
CA HIS A 349 -4.26 -2.46 6.65
C HIS A 349 -4.28 -0.94 6.51
N ILE A 350 -5.46 -0.35 6.39
CA ILE A 350 -5.66 1.08 6.57
C ILE A 350 -6.23 1.31 7.97
N VAL A 351 -5.42 1.89 8.86
CA VAL A 351 -5.74 2.14 10.27
C VAL A 351 -5.99 3.64 10.46
N VAL A 352 -7.14 3.99 11.01
CA VAL A 352 -7.49 5.37 11.36
C VAL A 352 -7.49 5.53 12.87
N VAL A 353 -6.85 6.59 13.36
CA VAL A 353 -6.75 6.93 14.78
C VAL A 353 -7.59 8.17 15.04
N ASN A 354 -8.34 8.21 16.15
CA ASN A 354 -9.09 9.40 16.56
C ASN A 354 -8.22 10.37 17.36
N GLU A 355 -8.80 11.50 17.75
CA GLU A 355 -8.12 12.55 18.53
C GLU A 355 -7.66 12.08 19.93
N ASP A 356 -8.31 11.06 20.50
CA ASP A 356 -7.90 10.44 21.77
C ASP A 356 -6.72 9.47 21.61
N GLY A 357 -6.16 9.33 20.40
CA GLY A 357 -5.11 8.36 20.12
C GLY A 357 -5.58 6.90 20.09
N LYS A 358 -6.88 6.66 19.93
CA LYS A 358 -7.48 5.32 19.83
C LYS A 358 -7.79 4.95 18.39
N VAL A 359 -7.70 3.66 18.05
CA VAL A 359 -8.04 3.16 16.71
C VAL A 359 -9.55 3.25 16.49
N ALA A 360 -9.94 4.06 15.51
CA ALA A 360 -11.32 4.31 15.09
C ALA A 360 -11.77 3.43 13.93
N SER A 361 -10.86 3.02 13.05
CA SER A 361 -11.17 1.99 12.06
C SER A 361 -9.94 1.24 11.56
N ILE A 362 -10.19 0.01 11.08
CA ILE A 362 -9.21 -0.84 10.41
C ILE A 362 -9.92 -1.47 9.20
N HIS A 363 -9.35 -1.30 8.01
CA HIS A 363 -9.78 -1.98 6.79
C HIS A 363 -8.65 -2.86 6.26
N ASN A 364 -8.93 -4.14 6.01
CA ASN A 364 -7.96 -5.15 5.58
C ASN A 364 -8.14 -5.50 4.10
N TYR A 365 -7.24 -5.02 3.24
CA TYR A 365 -7.26 -5.20 1.78
C TYR A 365 -6.36 -6.37 1.37
N VAL A 366 -6.96 -7.52 1.07
CA VAL A 366 -6.24 -8.80 0.89
C VAL A 366 -6.84 -9.62 -0.26
N ASN A 367 -6.02 -10.45 -0.91
CA ASN A 367 -6.45 -11.48 -1.87
C ASN A 367 -7.25 -12.59 -1.15
N THR A 368 -8.50 -12.30 -0.85
CA THR A 368 -9.46 -13.18 -0.16
C THR A 368 -9.73 -14.49 -0.91
N ALA A 369 -9.58 -14.51 -2.23
CA ALA A 369 -9.76 -15.72 -3.02
C ALA A 369 -8.83 -16.85 -2.58
N SER A 370 -7.55 -16.54 -2.30
CA SER A 370 -6.59 -17.54 -1.82
C SER A 370 -7.00 -18.09 -0.46
N ILE A 371 -7.53 -17.25 0.42
CA ILE A 371 -8.03 -17.66 1.74
C ILE A 371 -9.29 -18.53 1.58
N ALA A 372 -10.22 -18.14 0.71
CA ALA A 372 -11.44 -18.88 0.44
C ALA A 372 -11.14 -20.29 -0.13
N GLU A 373 -10.21 -20.40 -1.08
CA GLU A 373 -9.77 -21.70 -1.62
C GLU A 373 -9.16 -22.59 -0.53
N ALA A 374 -8.31 -22.03 0.33
CA ALA A 374 -7.75 -22.77 1.45
C ALA A 374 -8.85 -23.25 2.43
N PHE A 375 -9.85 -22.41 2.73
CA PHE A 375 -10.96 -22.78 3.63
C PHE A 375 -11.89 -23.83 3.05
N LEU A 376 -12.09 -23.83 1.73
CA LEU A 376 -12.96 -24.79 1.03
C LEU A 376 -12.25 -26.09 0.65
N GLY A 377 -10.94 -26.19 0.88
CA GLY A 377 -10.18 -27.43 0.66
C GLY A 377 -9.81 -27.65 -0.80
N GLY A 378 -9.73 -26.59 -1.59
CA GLY A 378 -9.41 -26.63 -3.02
C GLY A 378 -10.32 -25.68 -3.83
N ARG A 379 -10.12 -25.68 -5.15
CA ARG A 379 -10.72 -24.69 -6.07
C ARG A 379 -12.26 -24.78 -6.14
N PRO A 380 -13.01 -23.75 -5.72
CA PRO A 380 -14.46 -23.78 -5.63
C PRO A 380 -15.12 -22.86 -6.68
N TYR A 381 -14.78 -22.97 -7.96
CA TYR A 381 -15.44 -22.12 -8.96
C TYR A 381 -15.75 -22.90 -10.25
N THR A 382 -16.46 -24.02 -10.14
CA THR A 382 -17.16 -24.59 -11.29
C THR A 382 -18.63 -24.16 -11.24
N VAL A 383 -19.04 -23.39 -12.25
CA VAL A 383 -20.44 -23.34 -12.67
C VAL A 383 -20.67 -24.58 -13.52
N ASN A 384 -21.67 -25.39 -13.18
CA ASN A 384 -22.08 -26.52 -14.01
C ASN A 384 -22.71 -26.04 -15.32
#